data_AF-A0A537EI62-F1
#
_entry.id   AF-A0A537EI62-F1
#
_cell.length_a   1.000
_cell.length_b   1.000
_cell.length_c   1.000
_cell.angle_alpha   90.00
_cell.angle_beta   90.00
_cell.angle_gamma   90.00
#
_symmetry.space_group_name_H-M   'P 1'
#
loop_
_entity.id
_entity.type
_entity.pdbx_description
1 polymer ?
#
loop_
_entity_poly.entity_id
_entity_poly.type
_entity_poly.pdbx_seq_one_letter_code
_entity_poly.pdbx_strand_id
1 'polypeptide(L)'
;MRPICTTGSGMRRPTGCTGAAIGAVARGVPFDIEYRIATADGHPVWFGVRGVPMFDPAGKVYRMVGVSQDVTARKRREDAVRFLAYHDSLTGLPNRRLLDDRLKQAVHLAQRRDRKVAAMLIDLDNFKQVNDSFGHRAGDAVLKEVAQRLAACVRRADTLARHGGDEFVVVISEVNAEADCQIVADKILHALAAEFHVDGRTLALGASIGISLYPTDAGDGDALLRNADAAMYRAKQLGRNQYRFYGR
;
A
#
# COMPACT_ATOMS: atom_id res chain seq x y z
N MET A 1 48.11 -14.73 14.51
CA MET A 1 47.40 -13.64 15.22
C MET A 1 46.13 -13.32 14.47
N ARG A 2 44.95 -13.56 15.07
CA ARG A 2 43.64 -13.23 14.48
C ARG A 2 43.38 -11.72 14.63
N PRO A 3 42.85 -11.00 13.62
CA PRO A 3 42.43 -9.63 13.83
C PRO A 3 41.17 -9.60 14.69
N ILE A 4 41.29 -8.99 15.86
CA ILE A 4 40.18 -8.70 16.76
C ILE A 4 39.49 -7.45 16.20
N CYS A 5 38.35 -7.63 15.54
CA CYS A 5 37.37 -6.54 15.43
C CYS A 5 36.76 -6.37 16.82
N THR A 6 37.26 -5.40 17.59
CA THR A 6 36.59 -4.93 18.80
C THR A 6 35.27 -4.29 18.38
N THR A 7 34.21 -5.09 18.45
CA THR A 7 32.85 -4.57 18.53
C THR A 7 32.70 -4.03 19.94
N GLY A 8 32.43 -2.73 20.07
CA GLY A 8 32.12 -2.12 21.36
C GLY A 8 31.06 -2.94 22.09
N SER A 9 31.34 -3.21 23.36
CA SER A 9 30.48 -3.95 24.29
C SER A 9 29.03 -3.46 24.23
N GLY A 10 28.13 -4.25 23.63
CA GLY A 10 26.68 -4.04 23.71
C GLY A 10 25.86 -4.34 22.45
N MET A 11 26.44 -4.46 21.26
CA MET A 11 25.66 -4.68 20.03
C MET A 11 25.47 -6.16 19.69
N ARG A 12 24.20 -6.60 19.60
CA ARG A 12 23.84 -7.91 19.04
C ARG A 12 24.27 -7.99 17.58
N ARG A 13 24.92 -9.09 17.19
CA ARG A 13 25.42 -9.32 15.82
C ARG A 13 24.24 -9.39 14.83
N PRO A 14 24.23 -8.58 13.74
CA PRO A 14 23.21 -8.69 12.71
C PRO A 14 23.46 -9.95 11.86
N THR A 15 22.44 -10.82 11.79
CA THR A 15 22.41 -12.03 10.97
C THR A 15 22.11 -11.66 9.51
N GLY A 16 23.08 -11.89 8.61
CA GLY A 16 22.89 -11.82 7.15
C GLY A 16 23.97 -11.03 6.40
N CYS A 17 24.16 -9.74 6.71
CA CYS A 17 25.02 -8.84 5.93
C CYS A 17 26.50 -8.83 6.35
N THR A 18 26.84 -9.42 7.50
CA THR A 18 28.22 -9.50 8.02
C THR A 18 29.14 -10.32 7.13
N GLY A 19 28.62 -11.32 6.39
CA GLY A 19 29.42 -12.19 5.51
C GLY A 19 30.08 -11.47 4.33
N ALA A 20 29.43 -10.44 3.77
CA ALA A 20 29.95 -9.68 2.63
C ALA A 20 31.11 -8.76 3.05
N ALA A 21 30.97 -8.03 4.16
CA ALA A 21 32.06 -7.22 4.73
C ALA A 21 33.20 -8.10 5.23
N ILE A 22 32.93 -9.19 5.96
CA ILE A 22 33.96 -10.11 6.45
C ILE A 22 34.70 -10.76 5.28
N GLY A 23 33.98 -11.14 4.21
CA GLY A 23 34.59 -11.70 3.00
C GLY A 23 35.41 -10.68 2.19
N ALA A 24 34.97 -9.43 2.11
CA ALA A 24 35.71 -8.36 1.46
C ALA A 24 36.99 -7.99 2.22
N VAL A 25 36.91 -7.95 3.55
CA VAL A 25 38.06 -7.75 4.44
C VAL A 25 39.05 -8.91 4.32
N ALA A 26 38.58 -10.15 4.27
CA ALA A 26 39.43 -11.34 4.11
C ALA A 26 40.11 -11.41 2.73
N ARG A 27 39.46 -10.90 1.68
CA ARG A 27 39.98 -10.88 0.30
C ARG A 27 40.75 -9.60 -0.05
N GLY A 28 40.79 -8.62 0.84
CA GLY A 28 41.48 -7.38 0.56
C GLY A 28 40.85 -6.59 -0.59
N VAL A 29 39.52 -6.54 -0.65
CA VAL A 29 38.79 -5.79 -1.68
C VAL A 29 37.95 -4.69 -1.04
N PRO A 30 37.74 -3.55 -1.74
CA PRO A 30 36.81 -2.53 -1.30
C PRO A 30 35.40 -3.09 -1.11
N PHE A 31 34.65 -2.51 -0.17
CA PHE A 31 33.24 -2.82 0.03
C PHE A 31 32.44 -1.55 0.33
N ASP A 32 31.19 -1.55 -0.13
CA ASP A 32 30.17 -0.55 0.18
C ASP A 32 28.88 -1.31 0.48
N ILE A 33 28.49 -1.33 1.75
CA ILE A 33 27.34 -2.11 2.20
C ILE A 33 26.45 -1.27 3.13
N GLU A 34 25.17 -1.57 3.11
CA GLU A 34 24.21 -1.07 4.08
C GLU A 34 23.63 -2.24 4.87
N TYR A 35 23.56 -2.11 6.19
CA TYR A 35 22.95 -3.12 7.05
C TYR A 35 22.17 -2.49 8.19
N ARG A 36 21.21 -3.25 8.71
CA ARG A 36 20.35 -2.84 9.82
C ARG A 36 20.82 -3.50 11.11
N ILE A 37 20.99 -2.71 12.16
CA ILE A 37 21.20 -3.21 13.51
C ILE A 37 20.02 -2.83 14.39
N ALA A 38 19.70 -3.67 15.37
CA ALA A 38 18.81 -3.28 16.45
C ALA A 38 19.64 -2.57 17.53
N THR A 39 19.20 -1.40 18.00
CA THR A 39 19.77 -0.76 19.18
C THR A 39 19.42 -1.55 20.44
N ALA A 40 20.04 -1.20 21.57
CA ALA A 40 19.71 -1.80 22.88
C ALA A 40 18.21 -1.69 23.20
N ASP A 41 17.56 -0.61 22.75
CA ASP A 41 16.14 -0.31 22.96
C ASP A 41 15.23 -0.92 21.87
N GLY A 42 15.77 -1.75 20.97
CA GLY A 42 15.03 -2.44 19.92
C GLY A 42 14.71 -1.62 18.66
N HIS A 43 15.12 -0.34 18.61
CA HIS A 43 14.93 0.49 17.43
C HIS A 43 15.90 0.10 16.30
N PRO A 44 15.40 -0.11 15.07
CA PRO A 44 16.28 -0.39 13.94
C PRO A 44 17.03 0.87 13.49
N VAL A 45 18.35 0.77 13.41
CA VAL A 45 19.26 1.78 12.84
C VAL A 45 19.95 1.19 11.62
N TRP A 46 19.96 1.95 10.53
CA TRP A 46 20.66 1.59 9.30
C TRP A 46 22.06 2.21 9.29
N PHE A 47 23.07 1.39 9.04
CA PHE A 47 24.44 1.83 8.83
C PHE A 47 24.86 1.60 7.40
N GLY A 48 25.39 2.64 6.75
CA GLY A 48 26.20 2.52 5.55
C GLY A 48 27.67 2.43 5.94
N VAL A 49 28.38 1.43 5.43
CA VAL A 49 29.80 1.22 5.70
C VAL A 49 30.54 1.04 4.39
N ARG A 50 31.51 1.93 4.17
CA ARG A 50 32.45 1.84 3.06
C ARG A 50 33.84 1.59 3.61
N GLY A 51 34.54 0.59 3.07
CA GLY A 51 35.90 0.25 3.47
C GLY A 51 36.80 0.02 2.26
N VAL A 52 38.05 0.46 2.37
CA VAL A 52 39.12 0.21 1.40
C VAL A 52 40.33 -0.43 2.09
N PRO A 53 40.94 -1.46 1.47
CA PRO A 53 42.15 -2.09 1.97
C PRO A 53 43.38 -1.19 1.77
N MET A 54 44.32 -1.24 2.71
CA MET A 54 45.65 -0.68 2.56
C MET A 54 46.67 -1.80 2.43
N PHE A 55 47.55 -1.65 1.46
CA PHE A 55 48.56 -2.64 1.08
C PHE A 55 49.95 -2.17 1.50
N ASP A 56 50.79 -3.11 1.93
CA ASP A 56 52.21 -2.86 2.15
C ASP A 56 52.96 -2.86 0.79
N PRO A 57 54.27 -2.51 0.75
CA PRO A 57 55.05 -2.55 -0.49
C PRO A 57 55.14 -3.92 -1.16
N ALA A 58 54.84 -5.01 -0.44
CA ALA A 58 54.80 -6.37 -0.96
C ALA A 58 53.41 -6.75 -1.52
N GLY A 59 52.46 -5.81 -1.55
CA GLY A 59 51.11 -6.03 -2.06
C GLY A 59 50.18 -6.77 -1.09
N LYS A 60 50.56 -6.92 0.18
CA LYS A 60 49.75 -7.59 1.21
C LYS A 60 48.92 -6.59 1.99
N VAL A 61 47.65 -6.91 2.22
CA VAL A 61 46.76 -6.08 3.04
C VAL A 61 47.22 -6.07 4.50
N TYR A 62 47.47 -4.88 5.04
CA TYR A 62 47.86 -4.71 6.45
C TYR A 62 46.85 -3.90 7.27
N ARG A 63 45.93 -3.18 6.63
CA ARG A 63 44.87 -2.43 7.31
C ARG A 63 43.62 -2.30 6.42
N MET A 64 42.46 -2.15 7.04
CA MET A 64 41.24 -1.68 6.40
C MET A 64 40.91 -0.30 6.96
N VAL A 65 40.65 0.66 6.09
CA VAL A 65 40.18 1.99 6.50
C VAL A 65 38.80 2.18 5.93
N GLY A 66 37.86 2.66 6.75
CA GLY A 66 36.49 2.84 6.33
C GLY A 66 35.75 3.88 7.14
N VAL A 67 34.64 4.31 6.60
CA VAL A 67 33.68 5.20 7.25
C VAL A 67 32.40 4.44 7.50
N SER A 68 31.81 4.68 8.67
CA SER A 68 30.49 4.18 9.04
C SER A 68 29.59 5.37 9.30
N GLN A 69 28.44 5.42 8.64
CA GLN A 69 27.47 6.49 8.76
C GLN A 69 26.10 5.92 9.11
N ASP A 70 25.42 6.53 10.07
CA ASP A 70 23.99 6.29 10.26
C ASP A 70 23.22 6.88 9.07
N VAL A 71 22.59 5.99 8.30
CA VAL A 71 21.81 6.34 7.11
C VAL A 71 20.31 6.15 7.35
N THR A 72 19.88 6.00 8.61
CA THR A 72 18.47 5.76 9.00
C THR A 72 17.55 6.87 8.51
N ALA A 73 17.95 8.14 8.67
CA ALA A 73 17.16 9.27 8.20
C ALA A 73 17.01 9.27 6.67
N ARG A 74 18.06 8.88 5.94
CA ARG A 74 18.01 8.74 4.49
C ARG A 74 17.09 7.58 4.08
N LYS A 75 17.23 6.41 4.70
CA LYS A 75 16.35 5.25 4.47
C LYS A 75 14.89 5.56 4.74
N ARG A 76 14.57 6.22 5.86
CA ARG A 76 13.20 6.65 6.18
C ARG A 76 12.64 7.61 5.13
N ARG A 77 13.47 8.52 4.61
CA ARG A 77 13.07 9.43 3.52
C ARG A 77 12.82 8.66 2.22
N GLU A 78 13.71 7.74 1.85
CA GLU A 78 13.53 6.87 0.67
C GLU A 78 12.25 6.03 0.79
N ASP A 79 12.00 5.42 1.95
CA ASP A 79 10.80 4.63 2.21
C ASP A 79 9.53 5.48 2.19
N ALA A 80 9.58 6.69 2.77
CA ALA A 80 8.46 7.64 2.73
C ALA A 80 8.16 8.10 1.30
N VAL A 81 9.18 8.41 0.51
CA VAL A 81 9.01 8.75 -0.92
C VAL A 81 8.40 7.58 -1.67
N ARG A 82 8.87 6.35 -1.43
CA ARG A 82 8.29 5.15 -2.04
C ARG A 82 6.83 4.97 -1.61
N PHE A 83 6.51 5.16 -0.34
CA PHE A 83 5.14 5.06 0.16
C PHE A 83 4.23 6.08 -0.54
N LEU A 84 4.63 7.35 -0.60
CA LEU A 84 3.87 8.42 -1.27
C LEU A 84 3.70 8.19 -2.78
N ALA A 85 4.61 7.47 -3.43
CA ALA A 85 4.50 7.12 -4.84
C ALA A 85 3.40 6.07 -5.14
N TYR A 86 2.93 5.35 -4.12
CA TYR A 86 1.98 4.22 -4.27
C TYR A 86 0.76 4.30 -3.34
N HIS A 87 0.73 5.24 -2.40
CA HIS A 87 -0.35 5.40 -1.43
C HIS A 87 -0.91 6.82 -1.44
N ASP A 88 -2.21 6.92 -1.18
CA ASP A 88 -2.91 8.18 -0.93
C ASP A 88 -2.46 8.77 0.41
N SER A 89 -2.04 10.03 0.40
CA SER A 89 -1.46 10.69 1.58
C SER A 89 -2.49 10.94 2.69
N LEU A 90 -3.77 11.04 2.35
CA LEU A 90 -4.83 11.31 3.32
C LEU A 90 -5.27 10.04 4.06
N THR A 91 -5.53 8.96 3.31
CA THR A 91 -6.12 7.72 3.84
C THR A 91 -5.09 6.62 4.08
N GLY A 92 -3.90 6.70 3.49
CA GLY A 92 -2.88 5.65 3.51
C GLY A 92 -3.20 4.45 2.62
N LEU A 93 -4.37 4.43 1.97
CA LEU A 93 -4.76 3.39 1.02
C LEU A 93 -3.87 3.41 -0.22
N PRO A 94 -3.75 2.29 -0.96
CA PRO A 94 -3.26 2.29 -2.33
C PRO A 94 -3.85 3.45 -3.15
N ASN A 95 -2.98 4.17 -3.86
CA ASN A 95 -3.41 5.16 -4.85
C ASN A 95 -3.73 4.49 -6.19
N ARG A 96 -4.17 5.27 -7.18
CA ARG A 96 -4.46 4.80 -8.54
C ARG A 96 -3.33 3.95 -9.15
N ARG A 97 -2.06 4.34 -8.95
CA ARG A 97 -0.92 3.62 -9.54
C ARG A 97 -0.76 2.23 -8.95
N LEU A 98 -0.90 2.08 -7.63
CA LEU A 98 -0.83 0.76 -6.98
C LEU A 98 -2.09 -0.07 -7.25
N LEU A 99 -3.25 0.56 -7.37
CA LEU A 99 -4.49 -0.10 -7.79
C LEU A 99 -4.33 -0.74 -9.17
N ASP A 100 -3.85 0.01 -10.16
CA ASP A 100 -3.69 -0.48 -11.54
C ASP A 100 -2.76 -1.69 -11.60
N ASP A 101 -1.64 -1.66 -10.85
CA ASP A 101 -0.71 -2.78 -10.73
C ASP A 101 -1.39 -4.02 -10.11
N ARG A 102 -2.06 -3.84 -8.97
CA ARG A 102 -2.73 -4.96 -8.27
C ARG A 102 -3.88 -5.54 -9.07
N LEU A 103 -4.66 -4.71 -9.76
CA LEU A 103 -5.76 -5.17 -10.60
C LEU A 103 -5.23 -5.98 -11.79
N LYS A 104 -4.17 -5.51 -12.46
CA LYS A 104 -3.50 -6.28 -13.53
C LYS A 104 -3.00 -7.62 -13.02
N GLN A 105 -2.37 -7.65 -11.83
CA GLN A 105 -1.93 -8.91 -11.23
C GLN A 105 -3.09 -9.85 -10.89
N ALA A 106 -4.19 -9.33 -10.34
CA ALA A 106 -5.38 -10.12 -10.00
C ALA A 106 -6.00 -10.76 -11.25
N VAL A 107 -6.16 -9.99 -12.34
CA VAL A 107 -6.68 -10.51 -13.61
C VAL A 107 -5.77 -11.60 -14.19
N HIS A 108 -4.45 -11.37 -14.25
CA HIS A 108 -3.53 -12.40 -14.75
C HIS A 108 -3.55 -13.68 -13.89
N LEU A 109 -3.65 -13.55 -12.58
CA LEU A 109 -3.75 -14.70 -11.68
C LEU A 109 -5.07 -15.47 -11.92
N ALA A 110 -6.17 -14.74 -12.06
CA ALA A 110 -7.48 -15.30 -12.31
C ALA A 110 -7.56 -16.02 -13.65
N GLN A 111 -6.97 -15.45 -14.70
CA GLN A 111 -6.83 -16.08 -16.02
C GLN A 111 -6.10 -17.43 -15.93
N ARG A 112 -5.02 -17.50 -15.14
CA ARG A 112 -4.24 -18.74 -14.98
C ARG A 112 -4.96 -19.80 -14.15
N ARG A 113 -5.85 -19.39 -13.25
CA ARG A 113 -6.53 -20.28 -12.28
C ARG A 113 -7.99 -20.57 -12.65
N ASP A 114 -8.47 -20.06 -13.77
CA ASP A 114 -9.89 -20.09 -14.15
C ASP A 114 -10.81 -19.58 -13.03
N ARG A 115 -10.46 -18.39 -12.51
CA ARG A 115 -11.21 -17.71 -11.44
C ARG A 115 -11.74 -16.37 -11.95
N LYS A 116 -12.66 -15.78 -11.17
CA LYS A 116 -13.21 -14.46 -11.44
C LYS A 116 -12.57 -13.40 -10.55
N VAL A 117 -12.59 -12.17 -11.03
CA VAL A 117 -12.20 -10.96 -10.28
C VAL A 117 -13.33 -9.96 -10.43
N ALA A 118 -13.67 -9.25 -9.36
CA ALA A 118 -14.62 -8.16 -9.42
C ALA A 118 -13.93 -6.83 -9.11
N ALA A 119 -14.27 -5.80 -9.88
CA ALA A 119 -13.97 -4.41 -9.57
C ALA A 119 -15.25 -3.72 -9.10
N MET A 120 -15.20 -3.09 -7.93
CA MET A 120 -16.27 -2.26 -7.39
C MET A 120 -15.78 -0.81 -7.33
N LEU A 121 -16.40 0.07 -8.11
CA LEU A 121 -16.19 1.51 -8.03
C LEU A 121 -17.21 2.10 -7.06
N ILE A 122 -16.77 2.90 -6.10
CA ILE A 122 -17.59 3.43 -5.02
C ILE A 122 -17.41 4.94 -5.01
N ASP A 123 -18.49 5.68 -5.12
CA ASP A 123 -18.51 7.14 -5.02
C ASP A 123 -19.43 7.57 -3.88
N LEU A 124 -18.95 8.52 -3.08
CA LEU A 124 -19.67 9.04 -1.93
C LEU A 124 -20.72 10.06 -2.37
N ASP A 125 -21.98 9.72 -2.15
CA ASP A 125 -23.09 10.53 -2.60
C ASP A 125 -23.10 11.90 -1.91
N ASN A 126 -23.16 12.98 -2.70
CA ASN A 126 -23.21 14.36 -2.23
C ASN A 126 -22.01 14.79 -1.37
N PHE A 127 -20.85 14.12 -1.46
CA PHE A 127 -19.67 14.50 -0.67
C PHE A 127 -19.22 15.95 -0.87
N LYS A 128 -19.44 16.52 -2.06
CA LYS A 128 -19.22 17.96 -2.30
C LYS A 128 -20.01 18.85 -1.33
N GLN A 129 -21.27 18.51 -1.02
CA GLN A 129 -22.09 19.27 -0.07
C GLN A 129 -21.53 19.18 1.36
N VAL A 130 -20.88 18.06 1.71
CA VAL A 130 -20.17 17.95 2.99
C VAL A 130 -19.02 18.96 3.06
N ASN A 131 -18.20 19.06 2.01
CA ASN A 131 -17.13 20.04 1.94
C ASN A 131 -17.66 21.48 1.96
N ASP A 132 -18.71 21.76 1.19
CA ASP A 132 -19.29 23.10 1.10
C ASP A 132 -19.94 23.54 2.42
N SER A 133 -20.52 22.61 3.19
CA SER A 133 -21.25 22.90 4.44
C SER A 133 -20.38 22.85 5.69
N PHE A 134 -19.39 21.96 5.74
CA PHE A 134 -18.58 21.68 6.94
C PHE A 134 -17.09 21.95 6.75
N GLY A 135 -16.66 22.30 5.53
CA GLY A 135 -15.29 22.61 5.17
C GLY A 135 -14.45 21.38 4.85
N HIS A 136 -13.35 21.60 4.12
CA HIS A 136 -12.45 20.52 3.67
C HIS A 136 -11.83 19.69 4.79
N ARG A 137 -11.57 20.27 5.97
CA ARG A 137 -11.04 19.51 7.11
C ARG A 137 -12.04 18.46 7.60
N ALA A 138 -13.34 18.77 7.55
CA ALA A 138 -14.38 17.82 7.90
C ALA A 138 -14.51 16.75 6.81
N GLY A 139 -14.48 17.13 5.54
CA GLY A 139 -14.44 16.17 4.42
C GLY A 139 -13.26 15.21 4.50
N ASP A 140 -12.07 15.70 4.86
CA ASP A 140 -10.88 14.89 5.06
C ASP A 140 -11.04 13.87 6.19
N ALA A 141 -11.69 14.26 7.29
CA ALA A 141 -12.03 13.35 8.39
C ALA A 141 -13.04 12.28 7.94
N VAL A 142 -14.09 12.66 7.19
CA VAL A 142 -15.05 11.71 6.60
C VAL A 142 -14.33 10.71 5.69
N LEU A 143 -13.46 11.16 4.79
CA LEU A 143 -12.72 10.28 3.89
C LEU A 143 -11.83 9.27 4.62
N LYS A 144 -11.20 9.68 5.72
CA LYS A 144 -10.42 8.77 6.58
C LYS A 144 -11.32 7.73 7.25
N GLU A 145 -12.47 8.15 7.75
CA GLU A 145 -13.42 7.24 8.39
C GLU A 145 -14.03 6.27 7.37
N VAL A 146 -14.41 6.75 6.18
CA VAL A 146 -14.85 5.91 5.05
C VAL A 146 -13.80 4.86 4.72
N ALA A 147 -12.53 5.25 4.59
CA ALA A 147 -11.43 4.32 4.33
C ALA A 147 -11.33 3.21 5.39
N GLN A 148 -11.52 3.56 6.67
CA GLN A 148 -11.52 2.59 7.78
C GLN A 148 -12.72 1.65 7.72
N ARG A 149 -13.93 2.19 7.50
CA ARG A 149 -15.16 1.39 7.38
C ARG A 149 -15.08 0.42 6.20
N LEU A 150 -14.63 0.90 5.03
CA LEU A 150 -14.43 0.06 3.85
C LEU A 150 -13.39 -1.04 4.09
N ALA A 151 -12.29 -0.72 4.79
CA ALA A 151 -11.26 -1.71 5.10
C ALA A 151 -11.78 -2.86 5.98
N ALA A 152 -12.77 -2.60 6.84
CA ALA A 152 -13.43 -3.62 7.65
C ALA A 152 -14.42 -4.49 6.86
N CYS A 153 -14.90 -4.02 5.70
CA CYS A 153 -15.83 -4.76 4.83
C CYS A 153 -15.12 -5.79 3.93
N VAL A 154 -13.81 -5.63 3.70
CA VAL A 154 -13.04 -6.42 2.73
C VAL A 154 -12.02 -7.32 3.41
N ARG A 155 -11.60 -8.39 2.74
CA ARG A 155 -10.58 -9.32 3.28
C ARG A 155 -9.19 -8.78 2.99
N ARG A 156 -8.18 -9.26 3.73
CA ARG A 156 -6.76 -8.90 3.48
C ARG A 156 -6.28 -9.25 2.07
N ALA A 157 -6.88 -10.25 1.44
CA ALA A 157 -6.55 -10.66 0.06
C ALA A 157 -7.14 -9.69 -1.00
N ASP A 158 -8.18 -8.93 -0.63
CA ASP A 158 -8.80 -7.94 -1.50
C ASP A 158 -7.99 -6.64 -1.47
N THR A 159 -8.12 -5.84 -2.53
CA THR A 159 -7.48 -4.53 -2.58
C THR A 159 -8.53 -3.45 -2.43
N LEU A 160 -8.42 -2.66 -1.37
CA LEU A 160 -9.10 -1.38 -1.24
C LEU A 160 -8.13 -0.26 -1.64
N ALA A 161 -8.55 0.64 -2.50
CA ALA A 161 -7.78 1.79 -2.97
C ALA A 161 -8.64 3.06 -2.98
N ARG A 162 -7.98 4.22 -2.92
CA ARG A 162 -8.62 5.50 -3.22
C ARG A 162 -8.17 5.95 -4.60
N HIS A 163 -9.13 6.09 -5.52
CA HIS A 163 -8.84 6.46 -6.91
C HIS A 163 -8.52 7.95 -7.05
N GLY A 164 -9.20 8.77 -6.25
CA GLY A 164 -9.06 10.23 -6.21
C GLY A 164 -10.35 10.86 -5.66
N GLY A 165 -10.29 12.09 -5.14
CA GLY A 165 -11.48 12.77 -4.62
C GLY A 165 -12.24 11.92 -3.59
N ASP A 166 -13.50 11.65 -3.87
CA ASP A 166 -14.43 10.82 -3.12
C ASP A 166 -14.62 9.40 -3.67
N GLU A 167 -13.78 8.99 -4.63
CA GLU A 167 -13.87 7.69 -5.30
C GLU A 167 -12.94 6.66 -4.65
N PHE A 168 -13.51 5.50 -4.33
CA PHE A 168 -12.83 4.33 -3.81
C PHE A 168 -13.03 3.15 -4.75
N VAL A 169 -12.05 2.24 -4.76
CA VAL A 169 -12.12 1.01 -5.56
C VAL A 169 -11.84 -0.18 -4.67
N VAL A 170 -12.69 -1.20 -4.77
CA VAL A 170 -12.45 -2.53 -4.20
C VAL A 170 -12.23 -3.52 -5.33
N VAL A 171 -11.11 -4.23 -5.29
CA VAL A 171 -10.82 -5.38 -6.15
C VAL A 171 -10.96 -6.64 -5.32
N ILE A 172 -11.99 -7.43 -5.60
CA ILE A 172 -12.23 -8.71 -4.96
C ILE A 172 -11.54 -9.79 -5.78
N SER A 173 -10.59 -10.49 -5.15
CA SER A 173 -9.83 -11.55 -5.80
C SER A 173 -10.53 -12.90 -5.62
N GLU A 174 -10.39 -13.79 -6.61
CA GLU A 174 -10.88 -15.18 -6.54
C GLU A 174 -12.38 -15.30 -6.21
N VAL A 175 -13.21 -14.51 -6.90
CA VAL A 175 -14.67 -14.55 -6.76
C VAL A 175 -15.21 -15.92 -7.21
N ASN A 176 -16.05 -16.56 -6.40
CA ASN A 176 -16.68 -17.84 -6.75
C ASN A 176 -18.03 -17.60 -7.42
N ALA A 177 -18.84 -16.73 -6.83
CA ALA A 177 -20.17 -16.39 -7.29
C ALA A 177 -20.43 -14.89 -7.18
N GLU A 178 -21.34 -14.38 -7.99
CA GLU A 178 -21.73 -12.95 -7.93
C GLU A 178 -22.37 -12.56 -6.60
N ALA A 179 -22.96 -13.53 -5.91
CA ALA A 179 -23.45 -13.36 -4.54
C ALA A 179 -22.32 -12.93 -3.58
N ASP A 180 -21.07 -13.33 -3.81
CA ASP A 180 -19.92 -12.87 -3.03
C ASP A 180 -19.76 -11.34 -3.15
N CYS A 181 -19.95 -10.82 -4.37
CA CYS A 181 -19.89 -9.39 -4.65
C CYS A 181 -21.08 -8.64 -4.03
N GLN A 182 -22.29 -9.22 -4.09
CA GLN A 182 -23.48 -8.64 -3.45
C GLN A 182 -23.28 -8.50 -1.94
N ILE A 183 -22.79 -9.55 -1.28
CA ILE A 183 -22.52 -9.54 0.16
C ILE A 183 -21.53 -8.42 0.53
N VAL A 184 -20.48 -8.20 -0.26
CA VAL A 184 -19.51 -7.13 0.01
C VAL A 184 -20.12 -5.75 -0.26
N ALA A 185 -20.90 -5.59 -1.33
CA ALA A 185 -21.58 -4.33 -1.64
C ALA A 185 -22.60 -3.96 -0.55
N ASP A 186 -23.42 -4.91 -0.08
CA ASP A 186 -24.38 -4.71 1.01
C ASP A 186 -23.66 -4.34 2.31
N LYS A 187 -22.55 -5.01 2.64
CA LYS A 187 -21.73 -4.67 3.80
C LYS A 187 -21.19 -3.25 3.71
N ILE A 188 -20.74 -2.82 2.54
CA ILE A 188 -20.22 -1.47 2.31
C ILE A 188 -21.34 -0.44 2.51
N LEU A 189 -22.48 -0.63 1.85
CA LEU A 189 -23.62 0.29 1.99
C LEU A 189 -24.09 0.38 3.43
N HIS A 190 -24.20 -0.75 4.13
CA HIS A 190 -24.58 -0.78 5.54
C HIS A 190 -23.57 -0.07 6.44
N ALA A 191 -22.26 -0.27 6.21
CA ALA A 191 -21.22 0.39 6.99
C ALA A 191 -21.21 1.91 6.75
N LEU A 192 -21.47 2.37 5.53
CA LEU A 192 -21.51 3.79 5.19
C LEU A 192 -22.83 4.47 5.62
N ALA A 193 -23.92 3.72 5.78
CA ALA A 193 -25.19 4.26 6.27
C ALA A 193 -25.15 4.73 7.73
N ALA A 194 -24.22 4.22 8.55
CA ALA A 194 -24.04 4.70 9.91
C ALA A 194 -23.58 6.17 9.92
N GLU A 195 -24.06 6.95 10.88
CA GLU A 195 -23.75 8.38 10.95
C GLU A 195 -22.25 8.64 11.16
N PHE A 196 -21.72 9.66 10.48
CA PHE A 196 -20.34 10.12 10.65
C PHE A 196 -20.31 11.25 11.68
N HIS A 197 -19.33 11.17 12.58
CA HIS A 197 -19.19 12.12 13.68
C HIS A 197 -17.90 12.91 13.50
N VAL A 198 -18.02 14.16 13.02
CA VAL A 198 -16.87 15.00 12.70
C VAL A 198 -17.02 16.36 13.34
N ASP A 199 -16.02 16.77 14.13
CA ASP A 199 -15.99 18.04 14.86
C ASP A 199 -17.27 18.32 15.68
N GLY A 200 -17.79 17.29 16.36
CA GLY A 200 -18.99 17.37 17.20
C GLY A 200 -20.31 17.47 16.42
N ARG A 201 -20.29 17.23 15.11
CA ARG A 201 -21.46 17.22 14.24
C ARG A 201 -21.71 15.84 13.66
N THR A 202 -22.97 15.55 13.39
CA THR A 202 -23.44 14.29 12.83
C THR A 202 -23.87 14.51 11.39
N LEU A 203 -23.38 13.68 10.48
CA LEU A 203 -23.76 13.72 9.06
C LEU A 203 -24.05 12.32 8.53
N ALA A 204 -24.99 12.24 7.60
CA ALA A 204 -25.32 11.02 6.87
C ALA A 204 -24.81 11.14 5.44
N LEU A 205 -24.23 10.06 4.93
CA LEU A 205 -23.67 10.00 3.59
C LEU A 205 -24.00 8.64 2.97
N GLY A 206 -24.52 8.66 1.75
CA GLY A 206 -24.76 7.45 0.95
C GLY A 206 -23.56 7.11 0.08
N ALA A 207 -23.62 5.95 -0.58
CA ALA A 207 -22.67 5.63 -1.63
C ALA A 207 -23.34 5.00 -2.84
N SER A 208 -22.88 5.37 -4.03
CA SER A 208 -23.25 4.71 -5.28
C SER A 208 -22.13 3.76 -5.68
N ILE A 209 -22.47 2.50 -5.95
CA ILE A 209 -21.49 1.45 -6.24
C ILE A 209 -21.75 0.86 -7.64
N GLY A 210 -20.70 0.73 -8.44
CA GLY A 210 -20.73 0.03 -9.71
C GLY A 210 -19.83 -1.20 -9.69
N ILE A 211 -20.34 -2.33 -10.18
CA ILE A 211 -19.67 -3.63 -10.09
C ILE A 211 -19.47 -4.18 -11.51
N SER A 212 -18.26 -4.65 -11.81
CA SER A 212 -17.94 -5.36 -13.04
C SER A 212 -17.09 -6.60 -12.75
N LEU A 213 -17.33 -7.69 -13.49
CA LEU A 213 -16.65 -8.97 -13.30
C LEU A 213 -15.80 -9.37 -14.51
N TYR A 214 -14.59 -9.81 -14.24
CA TYR A 214 -13.79 -10.58 -15.19
C TYR A 214 -14.11 -12.08 -15.03
N PRO A 215 -14.19 -12.85 -16.14
CA PRO A 215 -14.10 -12.42 -17.53
C PRO A 215 -15.45 -12.00 -18.16
N THR A 216 -16.55 -12.01 -17.40
CA THR A 216 -17.92 -11.88 -17.93
C THR A 216 -18.20 -10.51 -18.57
N ASP A 217 -17.81 -9.43 -17.92
CA ASP A 217 -18.07 -8.06 -18.35
C ASP A 217 -16.86 -7.44 -19.07
N ALA A 218 -15.64 -7.94 -18.82
CA ALA A 218 -14.40 -7.36 -19.32
C ALA A 218 -13.26 -8.38 -19.41
N GLY A 219 -12.33 -8.17 -20.34
CA GLY A 219 -11.15 -9.02 -20.55
C GLY A 219 -9.86 -8.53 -19.88
N ASP A 220 -9.82 -7.31 -19.38
CA ASP A 220 -8.66 -6.71 -18.72
C ASP A 220 -9.07 -5.75 -17.59
N GLY A 221 -8.08 -5.32 -16.80
CA GLY A 221 -8.30 -4.43 -15.65
C GLY A 221 -8.84 -3.05 -16.01
N ASP A 222 -8.40 -2.48 -17.13
CA ASP A 222 -8.84 -1.13 -17.54
C ASP A 222 -10.30 -1.18 -17.99
N ALA A 223 -10.70 -2.23 -18.72
CA ALA A 223 -12.08 -2.49 -19.10
C ALA A 223 -12.98 -2.78 -17.89
N LEU A 224 -12.50 -3.52 -16.89
CA LEU A 224 -13.22 -3.73 -15.62
C LEU A 224 -13.56 -2.39 -14.93
N LEU A 225 -12.58 -1.50 -14.79
CA LEU A 225 -12.80 -0.21 -14.14
C LEU A 225 -13.76 0.68 -14.94
N ARG A 226 -13.62 0.74 -16.28
CA ARG A 226 -14.55 1.50 -17.14
C ARG A 226 -15.98 1.00 -17.03
N ASN A 227 -16.17 -0.32 -16.98
CA ASN A 227 -17.50 -0.91 -16.88
C ASN A 227 -18.09 -0.73 -15.47
N ALA A 228 -17.27 -0.84 -14.42
CA ALA A 228 -17.68 -0.53 -13.06
C ALA A 228 -18.11 0.95 -12.94
N ASP A 229 -17.37 1.90 -13.54
CA ASP A 229 -17.74 3.32 -13.58
C ASP A 229 -19.11 3.55 -14.23
N ALA A 230 -19.34 2.97 -15.40
CA ALA A 230 -20.63 3.07 -16.08
C ALA A 230 -21.79 2.49 -15.25
N ALA A 231 -21.56 1.40 -14.53
CA ALA A 231 -22.54 0.82 -13.61
C ALA A 231 -22.83 1.74 -12.41
N MET A 232 -21.78 2.34 -11.83
CA MET A 232 -21.87 3.28 -10.72
C MET A 232 -22.66 4.53 -11.13
N TYR A 233 -22.40 5.05 -12.32
CA TYR A 233 -23.13 6.19 -12.86
C TYR A 233 -24.63 5.88 -13.03
N ARG A 234 -24.99 4.67 -13.48
CA ARG A 234 -26.40 4.22 -13.49
C ARG A 234 -26.98 4.14 -12.07
N ALA A 235 -26.22 3.66 -11.09
CA ALA A 235 -26.65 3.65 -9.68
C ALA A 235 -26.99 5.07 -9.18
N LYS A 236 -26.19 6.08 -9.55
CA LYS A 236 -26.45 7.49 -9.25
C LYS A 236 -27.75 8.00 -9.90
N GLN A 237 -28.00 7.65 -11.17
CA GLN A 237 -29.21 8.05 -11.88
C GLN A 237 -30.48 7.41 -11.33
N LEU A 238 -30.37 6.19 -10.81
CA LEU A 238 -31.49 5.41 -10.27
C LEU A 238 -31.76 5.68 -8.78
N GLY A 239 -31.32 6.82 -8.25
CA GLY A 239 -31.66 7.26 -6.90
C GLY A 239 -30.54 7.22 -5.86
N ARG A 240 -29.29 6.89 -6.26
CA ARG A 240 -28.11 6.82 -5.37
C ARG A 240 -28.25 5.77 -4.25
N ASN A 241 -27.28 5.69 -3.33
CA ASN A 241 -27.29 4.80 -2.17
C ASN A 241 -27.60 3.33 -2.49
N GLN A 242 -27.02 2.81 -3.57
CA GLN A 242 -27.25 1.46 -4.08
C GLN A 242 -26.07 0.98 -4.92
N TYR A 243 -26.06 -0.31 -5.24
CA TYR A 243 -25.11 -0.88 -6.19
C TYR A 243 -25.78 -1.33 -7.50
N ARG A 244 -25.00 -1.37 -8.58
CA ARG A 244 -25.40 -1.95 -9.87
C ARG A 244 -24.27 -2.77 -10.48
N PHE A 245 -24.64 -3.86 -11.13
CA PHE A 245 -23.73 -4.60 -12.00
C PHE A 245 -23.77 -4.00 -13.41
N TYR A 246 -22.66 -3.95 -14.12
CA TYR A 246 -22.58 -3.32 -15.44
C TYR A 246 -23.54 -3.93 -16.48
N GLY A 247 -23.64 -5.25 -16.51
CA GLY A 247 -24.48 -5.99 -17.45
C GLY A 247 -25.92 -6.26 -16.99
N ARG A 248 -26.42 -5.58 -15.95
CA ARG A 248 -27.75 -5.84 -15.35
C ARG A 248 -28.54 -4.58 -15.02
#